data_AF-A0A1R1JSE8-F1
#
_entry.id   AF-A0A1R1JSE8-F1
#
_cell.length_a   1.000
_cell.length_b   1.000
_cell.length_c   1.000
_cell.angle_alpha   90.00
_cell.angle_beta   90.00
_cell.angle_gamma   90.00
#
_symmetry.space_group_name_H-M   'P 1'
#
loop_
_entity.id
_entity.type
_entity.pdbx_description
1 polymer ?
#
loop_
_entity_poly.entity_id
_entity_poly.type
_entity_poly.pdbx_seq_one_letter_code
_entity_poly.pdbx_strand_id
1 'polypeptide(L)'
;MAKKQQPANEPQDQTQDQPADPVVPPPADSNPAEPLGVFIARHEDAAMALGIVVTMIIHPNADEGVHAGRYGGIRLGAGEALATYSDGTKHQ
;
A
#
# COMPACT_ATOMS: atom_id res chain seq x y z
N MET A 1 41.62 -46.38 14.03
CA MET A 1 40.32 -46.62 13.37
C MET A 1 39.44 -47.29 14.42
N ALA A 2 38.25 -46.86 14.84
CA ALA A 2 37.33 -45.83 14.43
C ALA A 2 36.59 -45.30 15.69
N LYS A 3 35.97 -44.14 15.53
CA LYS A 3 35.26 -43.34 16.53
C LYS A 3 33.88 -43.92 16.89
N LYS A 4 33.47 -43.62 18.14
CA LYS A 4 32.11 -43.23 18.60
C LYS A 4 31.00 -44.29 18.54
N GLN A 5 30.31 -44.48 19.68
CA GLN A 5 28.88 -44.15 19.84
C GLN A 5 28.39 -44.49 21.25
N GLN A 6 28.11 -43.47 22.06
CA GLN A 6 26.97 -43.47 22.98
C GLN A 6 25.77 -42.94 22.19
N PRO A 7 24.55 -43.46 22.45
CA PRO A 7 23.52 -42.54 22.91
C PRO A 7 22.49 -43.20 23.86
N ALA A 8 22.11 -42.50 24.91
CA ALA A 8 20.77 -42.59 25.50
C ALA A 8 20.60 -41.42 26.47
N ASN A 9 20.40 -40.21 25.94
CA ASN A 9 19.79 -39.15 26.72
C ASN A 9 18.28 -39.20 26.45
N GLU A 10 17.55 -39.39 27.54
CA GLU A 10 16.10 -39.35 27.65
C GLU A 10 15.51 -38.06 27.04
N PRO A 11 14.27 -38.11 26.51
CA PRO A 11 13.58 -36.93 26.06
C PRO A 11 13.29 -36.04 27.27
N GLN A 12 14.03 -34.94 27.39
CA GLN A 12 13.68 -33.88 28.30
C GLN A 12 12.38 -33.26 27.82
N ASP A 13 11.36 -33.42 28.65
CA ASP A 13 10.17 -32.60 28.71
C ASP A 13 10.63 -31.13 28.82
N GLN A 14 10.73 -30.47 27.67
CA GLN A 14 10.89 -29.04 27.57
C GLN A 14 9.58 -28.49 27.03
N THR A 15 8.62 -28.34 27.94
CA THR A 15 7.56 -27.35 27.78
C THR A 15 8.25 -26.00 27.69
N GLN A 16 8.61 -25.59 26.46
CA GLN A 16 9.05 -24.24 26.18
C GLN A 16 7.85 -23.32 26.37
N ASP A 17 7.78 -22.69 27.55
CA ASP A 17 7.19 -21.37 27.74
C ASP A 17 7.83 -20.42 26.72
N GLN A 18 7.29 -20.40 25.50
CA GLN A 18 7.51 -19.32 24.56
C GLN A 18 6.72 -18.12 25.09
N PRO A 19 7.35 -16.98 25.40
CA PRO A 19 6.58 -15.75 25.54
C PRO A 19 5.89 -15.55 24.21
N ALA A 20 4.56 -15.59 24.20
CA ALA A 20 3.78 -15.30 23.01
C ALA A 20 4.25 -13.94 22.47
N ASP A 21 4.92 -13.96 21.32
CA ASP A 21 5.04 -12.76 20.50
C ASP A 21 3.63 -12.18 20.40
N PRO A 22 3.43 -10.88 20.67
CA PRO A 22 2.14 -10.30 20.38
C PRO A 22 1.92 -10.54 18.89
N VAL A 23 0.95 -11.41 18.57
CA VAL A 23 0.36 -11.48 17.24
C VAL A 23 -0.19 -10.08 17.03
N VAL A 24 0.63 -9.21 16.45
CA VAL A 24 0.19 -7.94 15.89
C VAL A 24 -0.83 -8.39 14.86
N PRO A 25 -2.14 -8.16 15.09
CA PRO A 25 -3.10 -8.40 14.03
C PRO A 25 -2.58 -7.62 12.81
N PRO A 26 -2.58 -8.20 11.60
CA PRO A 26 -2.27 -7.41 10.41
C PRO A 26 -3.14 -6.15 10.51
N PRO A 27 -2.58 -4.94 10.25
CA PRO A 27 -3.32 -3.70 10.42
C PRO A 27 -4.67 -3.88 9.74
N ALA A 28 -5.74 -3.82 10.54
CA ALA A 28 -7.10 -3.94 10.08
C ALA A 28 -7.52 -2.62 9.43
N ASP A 29 -6.73 -2.18 8.45
CA ASP A 29 -7.00 -1.05 7.58
C ASP A 29 -7.13 -1.57 6.15
N SER A 30 -7.85 -2.67 5.98
CA SER A 30 -8.57 -2.94 4.73
C SER A 30 -9.77 -1.98 4.63
N ASN A 31 -9.52 -0.68 4.79
CA ASN A 31 -10.43 0.31 4.27
C ASN A 31 -10.43 0.04 2.76
N PRO A 32 -11.57 -0.31 2.13
CA PRO A 32 -11.58 -0.60 0.71
C PRO A 32 -10.98 0.63 0.02
N ALA A 33 -9.78 0.46 -0.54
CA ALA A 33 -9.08 1.55 -1.21
C ALA A 33 -10.09 2.22 -2.12
N GLU A 34 -10.27 3.54 -1.95
CA GLU A 34 -11.23 4.31 -2.73
C GLU A 34 -11.09 3.91 -4.20
N PRO A 35 -12.18 3.58 -4.92
CA PRO A 35 -12.04 3.18 -6.31
C PRO A 35 -11.35 4.28 -7.10
N LEU A 36 -10.42 3.92 -7.99
CA LEU A 36 -9.58 4.88 -8.73
C LEU A 36 -10.40 6.01 -9.38
N GLY A 37 -11.55 5.67 -9.98
CA GLY A 37 -12.42 6.65 -10.61
C GLY A 37 -13.01 7.67 -9.63
N VAL A 38 -13.31 7.26 -8.40
CA VAL A 38 -13.82 8.18 -7.36
C VAL A 38 -12.70 9.10 -6.88
N PHE A 39 -11.50 8.55 -6.66
CA PHE A 39 -10.31 9.32 -6.32
C PHE A 39 -10.01 10.40 -7.38
N ILE A 40 -9.98 10.01 -8.66
CA ILE A 40 -9.77 10.95 -9.78
C ILE A 40 -10.86 12.03 -9.77
N ALA A 41 -12.14 11.65 -9.70
CA ALA A 41 -13.24 12.60 -9.74
C ALA A 41 -13.17 13.63 -8.60
N ARG A 42 -12.89 13.19 -7.37
CA ARG A 42 -12.73 14.05 -6.19
C ARG A 42 -11.64 15.10 -6.41
N HIS A 43 -10.49 14.69 -6.94
CA HIS A 43 -9.37 15.58 -7.18
C HIS A 43 -9.61 16.52 -8.37
N GLU A 44 -10.30 16.07 -9.42
CA GLU A 44 -10.69 16.95 -10.52
C GLU A 44 -11.70 18.01 -10.08
N ASP A 45 -12.69 17.66 -9.27
CA ASP A 45 -13.67 18.60 -8.74
C ASP A 45 -13.03 19.63 -7.80
N ALA A 46 -12.08 19.20 -6.95
CA ALA A 46 -11.32 20.09 -6.08
C ALA A 46 -10.41 21.04 -6.89
N ALA A 47 -9.69 20.53 -7.89
CA ALA A 47 -8.83 21.32 -8.77
C ALA A 47 -9.63 22.40 -9.51
N MET A 48 -10.81 22.02 -10.00
CA MET A 48 -11.74 22.92 -10.66
C MET A 48 -12.17 24.11 -9.82
N ALA A 49 -12.50 23.87 -8.54
CA ALA A 49 -12.92 24.93 -7.64
C ALA A 49 -11.83 26.01 -7.45
N LEU A 50 -10.57 25.65 -7.72
CA LEU A 50 -9.40 26.53 -7.62
C LEU A 50 -8.89 27.03 -8.98
N GLY A 51 -9.52 26.62 -10.09
CA GLY A 51 -9.08 26.99 -11.44
C GLY A 51 -7.77 26.34 -11.87
N ILE A 52 -7.40 25.20 -11.29
CA ILE A 52 -6.20 24.41 -11.62
C ILE A 52 -6.61 23.04 -12.16
N VAL A 53 -5.64 22.24 -12.62
CA VAL A 53 -5.90 20.87 -13.14
C VAL A 53 -5.05 19.83 -12.45
N VAL A 54 -5.56 18.59 -12.40
CA VAL A 54 -4.79 17.42 -11.98
C VAL A 54 -3.88 17.01 -13.13
N THR A 55 -2.60 16.76 -12.84
CA THR A 55 -1.58 16.41 -13.86
C THR A 55 -1.06 14.98 -13.70
N MET A 56 -1.06 14.46 -12.47
CA MET A 56 -0.64 13.11 -12.15
C MET A 56 -1.45 12.53 -10.99
N ILE A 57 -1.77 11.25 -11.07
CA ILE A 57 -2.40 10.45 -10.03
C ILE A 57 -1.58 9.18 -9.83
N ILE A 58 -1.15 8.93 -8.60
CA ILE A 58 -0.64 7.63 -8.16
C ILE A 58 -1.74 6.97 -7.35
N HIS A 59 -2.03 5.70 -7.62
CA HIS A 59 -3.08 4.98 -6.91
C HIS A 59 -2.83 3.46 -6.90
N PRO A 60 -3.24 2.71 -5.86
CA PRO A 60 -2.93 1.28 -5.77
C PRO A 60 -3.53 0.45 -6.90
N ASN A 61 -4.68 0.92 -7.41
CA ASN A 61 -5.46 0.24 -8.46
C ASN A 61 -5.27 0.88 -9.84
N ALA A 62 -4.25 1.72 -10.05
CA ALA A 62 -4.00 2.35 -11.34
C ALA A 62 -3.00 1.57 -12.18
N ASP A 63 -3.34 1.38 -13.45
CA ASP A 63 -2.38 0.99 -14.48
C ASP A 63 -1.58 2.23 -14.92
N GLU A 64 -0.29 2.03 -15.22
CA GLU A 64 0.55 3.09 -15.76
C GLU A 64 0.04 3.57 -17.12
N GLY A 65 -0.08 4.88 -17.31
CA GLY A 65 -0.53 5.43 -18.57
C GLY A 65 -1.07 6.85 -18.49
N VAL A 66 -1.94 7.19 -19.43
CA VAL A 66 -2.64 8.48 -19.45
C VAL A 66 -4.14 8.22 -19.40
N HIS A 67 -4.77 8.73 -18.35
CA HIS A 67 -6.22 8.76 -18.22
C HIS A 67 -6.76 10.03 -18.89
N ALA A 68 -7.84 9.90 -19.63
CA ALA A 68 -8.56 11.05 -20.18
C ALA A 68 -9.34 11.73 -19.06
N GLY A 69 -8.75 12.75 -18.44
CA GLY A 69 -9.43 13.60 -17.46
C GLY A 69 -10.36 14.60 -18.12
N ARG A 70 -11.15 15.30 -17.30
CA ARG A 70 -12.16 16.28 -17.74
C ARG A 70 -11.54 17.51 -18.41
N TYR A 71 -10.30 17.86 -18.06
CA TYR A 71 -9.60 19.06 -18.55
C TYR A 71 -8.25 18.79 -19.23
N GLY A 72 -7.88 17.53 -19.38
CA GLY A 72 -6.61 17.14 -19.98
C GLY A 72 -6.25 15.68 -19.70
N GLY A 73 -5.10 15.25 -20.22
CA GLY A 73 -4.55 13.93 -19.89
C GLY A 73 -3.92 13.93 -18.50
N ILE A 74 -4.34 13.00 -17.65
CA ILE A 74 -3.77 12.77 -16.32
C ILE A 74 -2.82 11.58 -16.40
N ARG A 75 -1.56 11.77 -15.99
CA ARG A 75 -0.62 10.64 -15.90
C ARG A 75 -1.01 9.74 -14.73
N LEU A 76 -1.15 8.45 -14.97
CA LEU A 76 -1.41 7.45 -13.94
C LEU A 76 -0.13 6.69 -13.61
N GLY A 77 0.06 6.40 -12.32
CA GLY A 77 1.08 5.50 -11.81
C GLY A 77 0.53 4.59 -10.72
N ALA A 78 1.09 3.39 -10.60
CA ALA A 78 0.76 2.47 -9.51
C ALA A 78 1.50 2.89 -8.22
N GLY A 79 0.81 2.88 -7.07
CA GLY A 79 1.44 3.17 -5.78
C GLY A 79 0.48 3.74 -4.74
N GLU A 80 1.01 4.35 -3.69
CA GLU A 80 0.20 5.01 -2.66
C GLU A 80 -0.60 6.20 -3.25
N ALA A 81 -1.85 6.35 -2.81
CA ALA A 81 -2.78 7.35 -3.32
C ALA A 81 -2.20 8.78 -3.20
N LEU A 82 -1.98 9.44 -4.34
CA LEU A 82 -1.39 10.77 -4.41
C LEU A 82 -1.78 11.49 -5.70
N ALA A 83 -2.34 12.69 -5.59
CA ALA A 83 -2.60 13.61 -6.69
C ALA A 83 -1.55 14.71 -6.75
N THR A 84 -1.13 15.09 -7.95
CA THR A 84 -0.28 16.28 -8.21
C THR A 84 -1.01 17.23 -9.15
N TYR A 85 -1.07 18.50 -8.79
CA TYR A 85 -1.79 19.53 -9.53
C TYR A 85 -0.84 20.44 -10.33
N SER A 86 -1.39 21.21 -11.26
CA SER A 86 -0.63 22.11 -12.14
C SER A 86 0.06 23.26 -11.42
N ASP A 87 -0.36 23.59 -10.20
CA ASP A 87 0.29 24.59 -9.34
C ASP A 87 1.48 24.00 -8.54
N GLY A 88 1.73 22.70 -8.67
CA GLY A 88 2.80 21.97 -7.99
C GLY A 88 2.41 21.40 -6.62
N THR A 89 1.19 21.66 -6.14
CA THR A 89 0.69 21.08 -4.88
C THR A 89 0.42 19.58 -5.01
N LYS A 90 0.38 18.87 -3.87
CA LYS A 90 0.15 17.43 -3.80
C LYS A 90 -0.79 17.07 -2.67
N HIS A 91 -1.74 16.17 -2.93
CA HIS A 91 -2.76 15.76 -1.95
C HIS A 91 -3.00 14.24 -2.01
N GLN A 92 -3.27 13.63 -0.85
CA GLN A 92 -3.76 12.26 -0.74
C GLN A 92 -5.30 12.22 -0.75
#